data_AF-A0A966IJ63-F1
#
_entry.id   AF-A0A966IJ63-F1
#
_cell.length_a   1.000
_cell.length_b   1.000
_cell.length_c   1.000
_cell.angle_alpha   90.00
_cell.angle_beta   90.00
_cell.angle_gamma   90.00
#
_symmetry.space_group_name_H-M   'P 1'
#
loop_
_entity.id
_entity.type
_entity.pdbx_description
1 polymer ?
#
loop_
_entity_poly.entity_id
_entity_poly.type
_entity_poly.pdbx_seq_one_letter_code
_entity_poly.pdbx_strand_id
1 'polypeptide(L)' 'MATYRCSACNMGVDASCSDCKEPLVNDNLTLDDGTTVQISKCPKCEGKIKSPMCCGQDMTCTV' A
#
# COMPACT_ATOMS: atom_id res chain seq x y z
N MET A 1 -11.72 -4.30 3.48
CA MET A 1 -11.00 -3.41 4.42
C MET A 1 -10.09 -2.58 3.54
N ALA A 2 -10.22 -1.25 3.57
CA ALA A 2 -9.42 -0.40 2.70
C ALA A 2 -7.94 -0.68 2.92
N THR A 3 -7.20 -0.93 1.84
CA THR A 3 -5.75 -1.17 1.87
C THR A 3 -5.01 0.08 2.36
N TYR A 4 -5.56 1.27 2.08
CA TYR A 4 -5.05 2.56 2.53
C TYR A 4 -6.19 3.51 2.90
N ARG A 5 -5.97 4.39 3.88
CA ARG A 5 -6.92 5.45 4.20
C ARG A 5 -6.21 6.78 4.45
N CYS A 6 -6.68 7.84 3.80
CA CYS A 6 -6.14 9.18 3.99
C CYS A 6 -6.77 9.81 5.24
N SER A 7 -5.95 10.22 6.21
CA SER A 7 -6.43 10.88 7.43
C SER A 7 -6.96 12.29 7.19
N ALA A 8 -6.55 12.96 6.12
CA ALA A 8 -6.94 14.35 5.83
C ALA A 8 -8.32 14.47 5.18
N CYS A 9 -8.60 13.66 4.16
CA CYS A 9 -9.87 13.71 3.40
C CYS A 9 -10.74 12.46 3.57
N ASN A 10 -10.32 11.51 4.40
CA ASN A 10 -11.01 10.24 4.68
C ASN A 10 -11.12 9.28 3.48
N MET A 11 -10.44 9.55 2.36
CA MET A 11 -10.44 8.68 1.18
C MET A 11 -9.89 7.30 1.52
N GLY A 12 -10.68 6.26 1.27
CA GLY A 12 -10.24 4.86 1.34
C GLY A 12 -9.87 4.35 -0.05
N VAL A 13 -8.79 3.57 -0.14
CA VAL A 13 -8.36 2.92 -1.38
C VAL A 13 -8.26 1.42 -1.13
N ASP A 14 -8.99 0.65 -1.93
CA ASP A 14 -8.87 -0.79 -2.04
C ASP A 14 -8.08 -1.12 -3.31
N ALA A 15 -6.90 -1.71 -3.15
CA ALA A 15 -6.00 -2.01 -4.27
C ALA A 15 -5.93 -3.52 -4.54
N SER A 16 -5.99 -3.91 -5.81
CA SER A 16 -5.88 -5.29 -6.28
C SER A 16 -4.96 -5.37 -7.49
N CYS A 17 -4.25 -6.49 -7.65
CA CYS A 17 -3.39 -6.71 -8.81
C CYS A 17 -4.25 -6.94 -10.06
N SER A 18 -4.03 -6.15 -11.11
CA SER A 18 -4.83 -6.25 -12.34
C SER A 18 -4.63 -7.55 -13.11
N ASP A 19 -3.44 -8.16 -13.04
CA ASP A 19 -3.10 -9.38 -13.76
C ASP A 19 -3.67 -10.64 -13.09
N CYS A 20 -3.44 -10.80 -11.78
CA CYS A 20 -3.90 -12.00 -11.06
C CYS A 20 -5.24 -11.82 -10.32
N LYS A 21 -5.80 -10.60 -10.31
CA LYS A 21 -7.06 -10.21 -9.66
C LYS A 21 -7.10 -10.41 -8.13
N GLU A 22 -5.96 -10.67 -7.50
CA GLU A 22 -5.87 -10.81 -6.04
C GLU A 22 -5.80 -9.44 -5.35
N PRO A 23 -6.41 -9.29 -4.16
CA PRO A 23 -6.21 -8.12 -3.33
C PRO A 23 -4.74 -8.01 -2.91
N LEU A 24 -4.21 -6.79 -2.91
CA LEU A 24 -2.86 -6.56 -2.42
C LEU A 24 -2.85 -6.61 -0.89
N VAL A 25 -1.81 -7.20 -0.33
CA VAL A 25 -1.62 -7.29 1.12
C VAL A 25 -0.65 -6.20 1.60
N ASN A 26 -0.86 -5.67 2.80
CA ASN A 26 0.08 -4.71 3.39
C ASN A 26 1.37 -5.43 3.78
N ASP A 27 2.52 -4.79 3.50
CA ASP A 27 3.84 -5.30 3.81
C ASP A 27 4.79 -4.11 4.06
N ASN A 28 5.98 -4.38 4.58
CA ASN A 28 6.98 -3.37 4.87
C ASN A 28 8.29 -3.73 4.17
N LEU A 29 8.84 -2.79 3.41
CA LEU A 29 10.12 -2.97 2.74
C LEU A 29 11.19 -2.18 3.49
N THR A 30 12.17 -2.88 4.04
CA THR A 30 13.40 -2.28 4.56
C THR A 30 14.34 -1.98 3.40
N LEU A 31 14.77 -0.73 3.28
CA LEU A 31 15.78 -0.28 2.32
C LEU A 31 17.18 -0.48 2.90
N ASP A 32 18.19 -0.43 2.04
CA ASP A 32 19.59 -0.60 2.42
C ASP A 32 20.08 0.47 3.43
N ASP A 33 19.48 1.67 3.39
CA ASP A 33 19.72 2.75 4.38
C ASP A 33 19.10 2.48 5.76
N GLY A 34 18.47 1.32 5.97
CA GLY A 34 17.79 0.94 7.21
C GLY A 34 16.41 1.58 7.41
N THR A 35 15.98 2.45 6.50
CA THR A 35 14.62 3.00 6.50
C THR A 35 13.61 1.93 6.09
N THR A 36 12.40 2.00 6.65
CA THR A 36 11.31 1.08 6.30
C THR A 36 10.18 1.86 5.65
N VAL A 37 9.75 1.41 4.47
CA VAL A 37 8.61 1.98 3.76
C VAL A 37 7.44 1.00 3.74
N GLN A 38 6.23 1.52 3.92
CA GLN A 38 5.03 0.72 3.74
C GLN A 38 4.81 0.46 2.24
N ILE A 39 4.49 -0.78 1.93
CA ILE A 39 4.20 -1.24 0.57
C ILE A 39 2.95 -2.12 0.58
N SER A 40 2.34 -2.25 -0.59
CA SER A 40 1.38 -3.30 -0.87
C SER A 40 2.05 -4.36 -1.75
N LYS A 41 2.08 -5.60 -1.26
CA LYS A 41 2.64 -6.73 -1.98
C LYS A 41 1.51 -7.56 -2.62
N CYS A 42 1.72 -7.99 -3.85
CA CYS A 42 0.90 -9.00 -4.50
C CYS A 42 1.34 -10.40 -4.02
N PRO A 43 0.44 -11.20 -3.42
CA PRO A 43 0.82 -12.51 -2.89
C PRO A 43 1.17 -13.55 -3.97
N LYS A 44 0.70 -13.37 -5.21
CA LYS A 44 0.96 -14.29 -6.33
C LYS A 44 2.12 -13.88 -7.23
N CYS A 45 2.17 -12.60 -7.60
CA CYS A 45 3.11 -12.10 -8.60
C CYS A 45 4.34 -11.41 -7.97
N GLU A 46 4.38 -11.32 -6.64
CA GLU A 46 5.42 -10.63 -5.86
C GLU A 46 5.63 -9.15 -6.21
N GLY A 47 4.77 -8.56 -7.05
CA GLY A 47 4.75 -7.14 -7.35
C GLY A 47 4.56 -6.33 -6.07
N LYS A 48 5.31 -5.23 -5.95
CA LYS A 48 5.29 -4.33 -4.79
C LYS A 48 4.93 -2.94 -5.28
N ILE A 49 3.97 -2.30 -4.64
CA ILE A 49 3.66 -0.88 -4.86
C ILE A 49 3.91 -0.12 -3.57
N LYS A 50 4.55 1.05 -3.66
CA LYS A 50 4.61 1.97 -2.53
C LYS A 50 3.20 2.52 -2.25
N SER A 51 2.90 2.85 -0.99
CA SER A 51 1.68 3.56 -0.62
C SER A 51 1.35 4.70 -1.58
N PRO A 52 0.08 4.85 -2.02
CA PRO A 52 -0.33 5.98 -2.83
C PRO A 52 -0.26 7.29 -2.03
N MET A 53 0.01 8.40 -2.71
CA MET A 53 -0.06 9.73 -2.10
C MET A 53 -1.46 10.34 -2.23
N CYS A 54 -1.98 10.89 -1.14
CA CYS A 54 -3.23 11.66 -1.11
C CYS A 54 -3.06 12.90 -0.23
N CYS A 55 -3.60 14.05 -0.67
CA CYS A 55 -3.44 15.34 0.04
C CYS A 55 -1.97 15.72 0.32
N GLY A 56 -1.05 15.33 -0.59
CA GLY A 56 0.39 15.62 -0.47
C GLY A 56 1.12 14.75 0.56
N GLN A 57 0.49 13.68 1.07
CA GLN A 57 1.07 12.78 2.06
C GLN A 57 0.92 11.32 1.61
N ASP A 58 1.92 10.49 1.89
CA ASP A 58 1.82 9.03 1.72
C ASP A 58 0.68 8.51 2.61
N MET A 59 -0.27 7.76 2.01
CA MET A 59 -1.35 7.16 2.77
C MET A 59 -0.81 6.03 3.65
N THR A 60 -1.31 5.93 4.86
CA THR A 60 -0.98 4.82 5.77
C THR A 60 -2.08 3.76 5.75
N CYS A 61 -1.70 2.50 5.94
CA CYS A 61 -2.68 1.45 6.20
C CYS A 61 -3.23 1.61 7.61
N THR A 62 -4.55 1.69 7.74
CA THR A 62 -5.24 1.64 9.02
C THR A 62 -5.69 0.20 9.23
N VAL A 63 -4.79 -0.62 9.78
CA VAL A 63 -5.11 -1.99 10.23
C VAL A 63 -6.08 -1.97 11.41
#